data_AF-A0A948SW35-F1
#
_entry.id   AF-A0A948SW35-F1
#
_cell.length_a   1.000
_cell.length_b   1.000
_cell.length_c   1.000
_cell.angle_alpha   90.00
_cell.angle_beta   90.00
_cell.angle_gamma   90.00
#
_symmetry.space_group_name_H-M   'P 1'
#
loop_
_entity.id
_entity.type
_entity.pdbx_description
1 polymer ?
#
loop_
_entity_poly.entity_id
_entity_poly.type
_entity_poly.pdbx_seq_one_letter_code
_entity_poly.pdbx_strand_id
1 'polypeptide(L)' 'MDSAAAVRPQLAIVVPAWNEEAVIGQTVAQLREVAEALGRPYELVVVDDASSDRTA' A
#
# COMPACT_ATOMS: atom_id res chain seq x y z
N MET A 1 26.78 6.40 -17.72
CA MET A 1 25.61 7.02 -17.06
C MET A 1 24.87 5.91 -16.39
N ASP A 2 25.10 5.77 -15.10
CA ASP A 2 24.59 4.65 -14.29
C ASP A 2 23.07 4.80 -14.18
N SER A 3 22.34 3.84 -14.75
CA SER A 3 20.90 3.76 -14.57
C SER A 3 20.66 3.31 -13.13
N ALA A 4 20.02 4.14 -12.31
CA ALA A 4 19.68 3.75 -10.95
C ALA A 4 18.89 2.44 -10.99
N ALA A 5 19.51 1.34 -10.53
CA ALA A 5 18.88 0.04 -10.53
C ALA A 5 17.55 0.15 -9.75
N ALA A 6 16.43 -0.06 -10.44
CA ALA A 6 15.12 0.00 -9.81
C ALA A 6 15.09 -0.98 -8.62
N VAL A 7 14.83 -0.45 -7.43
CA VAL A 7 14.73 -1.27 -6.22
C VAL A 7 13.56 -2.23 -6.43
N ARG A 8 13.85 -3.53 -6.54
CA ARG A 8 12.80 -4.53 -6.65
C ARG A 8 12.16 -4.73 -5.28
N PRO A 9 10.82 -4.60 -5.15
CA PRO A 9 10.16 -4.89 -3.89
C PRO A 9 10.37 -6.35 -3.51
N GLN A 10 10.70 -6.59 -2.24
CA GLN A 10 10.82 -7.93 -1.66
C GLN A 10 9.54 -8.37 -0.95
N LEU A 11 8.62 -7.42 -0.73
CA LEU A 11 7.33 -7.60 -0.10
C LEU A 11 6.28 -6.84 -0.92
N ALA A 12 5.21 -7.52 -1.29
CA ALA A 12 4.01 -6.90 -1.84
C ALA A 12 2.89 -6.99 -0.81
N ILE A 13 2.30 -5.86 -0.46
CA ILE A 13 1.14 -5.76 0.44
C ILE A 13 -0.03 -5.32 -0.44
N VAL A 14 -1.02 -6.19 -0.60
CA VAL A 14 -2.20 -5.92 -1.42
C VAL A 14 -3.41 -5.82 -0.50
N VAL A 15 -4.10 -4.68 -0.54
CA VAL A 15 -5.26 -4.38 0.29
C VAL A 15 -6.49 -4.21 -0.63
N PRO A 16 -7.34 -5.22 -0.77
CA PRO A 16 -8.66 -5.01 -1.37
C PRO A 16 -9.50 -4.14 -0.43
N ALA A 17 -10.22 -3.17 -0.97
CA ALA A 17 -11.07 -2.26 -0.24
C ALA A 17 -12.42 -2.11 -0.95
N TRP A 18 -13.51 -2.27 -0.19
CA TRP A 18 -14.87 -2.03 -0.67
C TRP A 18 -15.67 -1.31 0.41
N ASN A 19 -16.07 -0.07 0.15
CA ASN A 19 -16.80 0.79 1.08
C ASN A 19 -16.12 0.97 2.44
N GLU A 20 -14.82 1.28 2.44
CA GLU A 20 -13.96 1.43 3.61
C GLU A 20 -13.58 2.90 3.88
N GLU A 21 -14.40 3.89 3.46
CA GLU A 21 -14.06 5.33 3.58
C GLU A 21 -13.66 5.74 5.02
N ALA A 22 -14.21 5.06 6.02
CA ALA A 22 -13.97 5.35 7.42
C ALA A 22 -12.60 4.86 7.93
N VAL A 23 -11.99 3.87 7.29
CA VAL A 23 -10.83 3.15 7.84
C VAL A 23 -9.65 3.04 6.89
N ILE A 24 -9.86 3.15 5.57
CA ILE A 24 -8.82 2.88 4.57
C ILE A 24 -7.57 3.76 4.77
N GLY A 25 -7.75 5.03 5.13
CA GLY A 25 -6.65 5.94 5.43
C GLY A 25 -5.81 5.49 6.63
N GLN A 26 -6.45 5.03 7.71
CA GLN A 26 -5.75 4.51 8.90
C GLN A 26 -5.01 3.21 8.57
N THR A 27 -5.66 2.30 7.83
CA THR A 27 -5.06 1.03 7.40
C THR A 27 -3.79 1.27 6.59
N VAL A 28 -3.84 2.17 5.59
CA VAL A 28 -2.66 2.52 4.78
C VAL A 28 -1.54 3.12 5.63
N ALA A 29 -1.86 4.01 6.58
CA ALA A 29 -0.86 4.61 7.45
C ALA A 29 -0.14 3.56 8.32
N GLN A 30 -0.88 2.67 8.98
CA GLN A 30 -0.30 1.63 9.83
C GLN A 30 0.51 0.60 9.03
N LEU A 31 0.03 0.22 7.84
CA LEU A 31 0.78 -0.69 6.97
C LEU A 31 2.11 -0.08 6.51
N ARG A 32 2.14 1.23 6.23
CA ARG A 32 3.38 1.94 5.89
C ARG A 32 4.35 1.94 7.07
N GLU A 33 3.90 2.31 8.26
CA GLU A 33 4.74 2.34 9.47
C GLU A 33 5.39 0.96 9.73
N VAL A 34 4.62 -0.10 9.66
CA VAL A 34 5.13 -1.47 9.85
C VAL A 34 6.08 -1.86 8.72
N ALA A 35 5.71 -1.61 7.46
CA ALA A 35 6.55 -1.98 6.32
C ALA A 35 7.90 -1.25 6.32
N GLU A 36 7.91 0.03 6.74
CA GLU A 36 9.13 0.81 6.95
C GLU A 36 9.99 0.23 8.08
N ALA A 37 9.38 -0.13 9.22
CA ALA A 37 10.08 -0.74 10.34
C ALA A 37 10.72 -2.10 10.01
N LEU A 38 10.20 -2.83 9.02
CA LEU A 38 10.78 -4.08 8.54
C LEU A 38 12.08 -3.88 7.74
N GLY A 39 12.40 -2.66 7.29
CA GLY A 39 13.65 -2.33 6.60
C GLY A 39 13.85 -3.04 5.25
N ARG A 40 12.76 -3.49 4.62
CA ARG A 40 12.78 -4.20 3.32
C ARG A 40 12.07 -3.35 2.27
N PRO A 41 12.57 -3.29 1.02
CA PRO A 41 11.82 -2.68 -0.06
C PRO A 41 10.44 -3.31 -0.21
N TYR A 42 9.40 -2.50 -0.23
CA TYR A 42 8.02 -2.95 -0.30
C TYR A 42 7.21 -2.18 -1.34
N GLU A 43 6.14 -2.80 -1.78
CA GLU A 43 5.07 -2.18 -2.55
C GLU A 43 3.76 -2.35 -1.78
N LEU A 44 3.00 -1.26 -1.65
CA LEU A 44 1.66 -1.26 -1.04
C LEU A 44 0.66 -0.86 -2.12
N VAL A 45 -0.20 -1.80 -2.50
CA VAL A 45 -1.25 -1.60 -3.50
C VAL A 45 -2.60 -1.69 -2.80
N VAL A 46 -3.38 -0.63 -2.89
CA VAL A 46 -4.80 -0.64 -2.50
C VAL A 46 -5.62 -0.84 -3.77
N VAL A 47 -6.52 -1.81 -3.75
CA VAL A 47 -7.41 -2.13 -4.87
C VAL A 47 -8.82 -1.78 -4.45
N ASP A 48 -9.39 -0.74 -5.05
CA ASP A 48 -10.81 -0.44 -4.91
C ASP A 48 -11.66 -1.46 -5.68
N ASP A 49 -12.50 -2.20 -4.97
CA ASP A 49 -13.36 -3.26 -5.51
C ASP A 49 -14.77 -2.72 -5.78
N ALA A 50 -14.83 -1.67 -6.61
CA ALA A 50 -16.06 -0.96 -6.99
C ALA A 50 -16.84 -0.39 -5.79
N SER A 51 -16.16 0.36 -4.93
CA SER A 51 -16.81 1.09 -3.85
C SER A 51 -17.82 2.11 -4.38
N SER A 52 -18.85 2.36 -3.57
CA SER A 52 -19.91 3.34 -3.81
C SER A 52 -19.80 4.57 -2.90
N ASP A 53 -18.79 4.60 -2.04
CA ASP A 53 -18.45 5.69 -1.14
C ASP A 53 -17.10 6.35 -1.53
N ARG A 54 -16.45 7.04 -0.60
CA ARG A 54 -15.17 7.72 -0.84
C ARG A 54 -13.96 6.89 -0.40
N THR A 55 -13.98 5.59 -0.67
CA THR A 55 -12.84 4.70 -0.41
C THR A 55 -11.58 5.08 -1.21
N ALA A 56 -11.74 5.60 -2.45
CA ALA A 56 -10.67 6.00 -3.35
C ALA A 56 -10.63 7.50 -3.64
#